data_AF-A0A527GK31-F1
#
_entry.id   AF-A0A527GK31-F1
#
_cell.length_a   1.000
_cell.length_b   1.000
_cell.length_c   1.000
_cell.angle_alpha   90.00
_cell.angle_beta   90.00
_cell.angle_gamma   90.00
#
_symmetry.space_group_name_H-M   'P 1'
#
loop_
_entity.id
_entity.type
_entity.pdbx_description
1 polymer ?
#
loop_
_entity_poly.entity_id
_entity_poly.type
_entity_poly.pdbx_seq_one_letter_code
_entity_poly.pdbx_strand_id
1 'polypeptide(L)'
;VILDEIGRGTATFDGLSIAWAAVEYLHEKNRCRAIFATHFHEMTSLAGKLARLSNVTMRVKEWENDVVFLHEVGKGAADRSYGVQVARLAGLPEAVVDRAKEVLHQLE
;
A
#
# COMPACT_ATOMS: atom_id res chain seq x y z
N VAL A 1 -14.43 -7.41 -9.93
CA VAL A 1 -13.42 -6.49 -10.49
C VAL A 1 -12.16 -6.59 -9.66
N ILE A 2 -10.99 -6.62 -10.28
CA ILE A 2 -9.70 -6.57 -9.58
C ILE A 2 -8.97 -5.35 -10.12
N LEU A 3 -8.56 -4.46 -9.22
CA LEU A 3 -7.75 -3.29 -9.52
C LEU A 3 -6.43 -3.45 -8.80
N ASP A 4 -5.34 -3.24 -9.53
CA ASP A 4 -3.99 -3.43 -9.04
C ASP A 4 -3.17 -2.16 -9.35
N GLU A 5 -2.85 -1.41 -8.31
CA GLU A 5 -1.92 -0.27 -8.35
C GLU A 5 -2.28 0.84 -9.37
N ILE A 6 -3.59 1.08 -9.56
CA ILE A 6 -4.08 2.19 -10.40
C ILE A 6 -3.63 3.54 -9.84
N GLY A 7 -3.29 4.48 -10.75
CA GLY A 7 -2.88 5.84 -10.38
C GLY A 7 -1.36 6.03 -10.20
N ARG A 8 -0.53 5.01 -10.47
CA ARG A 8 0.94 5.11 -10.36
C ARG A 8 1.64 5.94 -11.44
N GLY A 9 1.02 6.17 -12.59
CA GLY A 9 1.68 6.76 -13.78
C GLY A 9 1.67 8.29 -13.84
N THR A 10 1.33 8.97 -12.74
CA THR A 10 1.15 10.43 -12.69
C THR A 10 1.60 10.98 -11.34
N ALA A 11 1.49 12.30 -11.13
CA ALA A 11 1.75 12.94 -9.84
C ALA A 11 0.96 12.26 -8.72
N THR A 12 1.55 12.16 -7.53
CA THR A 12 0.99 11.40 -6.40
C THR A 12 -0.47 11.78 -6.09
N PHE A 13 -0.77 13.08 -6.03
CA PHE A 13 -2.12 13.57 -5.74
C PHE A 13 -3.11 13.30 -6.89
N ASP A 14 -2.68 13.39 -8.14
CA ASP A 14 -3.53 13.06 -9.28
C ASP A 14 -3.84 11.56 -9.28
N GLY A 15 -2.83 10.73 -9.02
CA GLY A 15 -2.96 9.28 -8.92
C GLY A 15 -3.92 8.85 -7.82
N LEU A 16 -3.74 9.42 -6.62
CA LEU A 16 -4.63 9.21 -5.48
C LEU A 16 -6.06 9.65 -5.80
N SER A 17 -6.24 10.80 -6.44
CA SER A 17 -7.57 11.33 -6.78
C SER A 17 -8.33 10.42 -7.73
N ILE A 18 -7.65 9.89 -8.76
CA ILE A 18 -8.23 8.95 -9.72
C ILE A 18 -8.59 7.62 -9.03
N ALA A 19 -7.66 7.08 -8.22
CA ALA A 19 -7.87 5.86 -7.46
C ALA A 19 -9.09 5.98 -6.51
N TRP A 20 -9.19 7.11 -5.80
CA TRP A 20 -10.28 7.43 -4.89
C TRP A 20 -11.63 7.45 -5.62
N ALA A 21 -11.73 8.25 -6.68
CA ALA A 21 -12.95 8.37 -7.47
C ALA A 21 -13.39 7.03 -8.09
N ALA A 22 -12.42 6.20 -8.52
CA ALA A 22 -12.71 4.87 -9.04
C ALA A 22 -13.31 3.95 -7.96
N VAL A 23 -12.75 3.95 -6.75
CA VAL A 23 -13.28 3.14 -5.63
C VAL A 23 -14.68 3.63 -5.23
N GLU A 24 -14.91 4.93 -5.12
CA GLU A 24 -16.23 5.49 -4.82
C GLU A 24 -17.27 5.11 -5.89
N TYR A 25 -16.92 5.21 -7.18
CA TYR A 25 -17.81 4.82 -8.26
C TYR A 25 -18.12 3.31 -8.24
N LEU A 26 -17.11 2.47 -8.04
CA LEU A 26 -17.28 1.03 -7.94
C LEU A 26 -18.17 0.66 -6.76
N HIS A 27 -18.00 1.34 -5.63
CA HIS A 27 -18.85 1.16 -4.47
C HIS A 27 -20.26 1.64 -4.77
N GLU A 28 -20.50 2.92 -5.02
CA GLU A 28 -21.84 3.52 -5.01
C GLU A 28 -22.69 3.17 -6.23
N LYS A 29 -22.07 3.12 -7.42
CA LYS A 29 -22.77 2.96 -8.71
C LYS A 29 -22.71 1.53 -9.23
N ASN A 30 -21.51 1.01 -9.46
CA ASN A 30 -21.34 -0.32 -10.05
C ASN A 30 -21.79 -1.43 -9.08
N ARG A 31 -21.48 -1.27 -7.78
CA ARG A 31 -21.84 -2.20 -6.69
C ARG A 31 -21.36 -3.63 -6.89
N CYS A 32 -20.37 -3.85 -7.75
CA CYS A 32 -19.76 -5.15 -7.96
C CYS A 32 -18.83 -5.53 -6.78
N ARG A 33 -18.56 -6.83 -6.61
CA ARG A 33 -17.47 -7.26 -5.74
C ARG A 33 -16.13 -6.82 -6.34
N ALA A 34 -15.32 -6.13 -5.54
CA ALA A 34 -14.03 -5.60 -5.96
C ALA A 34 -12.91 -5.97 -4.98
N ILE A 35 -11.72 -6.17 -5.51
CA ILE A 35 -10.45 -6.16 -4.76
C ILE A 35 -9.62 -5.02 -5.32
N PHE A 36 -9.04 -4.21 -4.43
CA PHE A 36 -8.25 -3.04 -4.79
C PHE A 36 -6.91 -3.13 -4.06
N ALA A 37 -5.85 -3.50 -4.78
CA ALA A 37 -4.49 -3.48 -4.28
C ALA A 37 -3.87 -2.11 -4.58
N THR A 38 -3.25 -1.48 -3.58
CA THR A 38 -2.68 -0.14 -3.71
C THR A 38 -1.58 0.12 -2.70
N HIS A 39 -0.63 0.97 -3.08
CA HIS A 39 0.36 1.55 -2.18
C HIS A 39 -0.11 2.86 -1.50
N PHE A 40 -1.25 3.43 -1.88
CA PHE A 40 -1.76 4.67 -1.29
C PHE A 40 -2.34 4.42 0.11
N HIS A 41 -1.63 4.85 1.14
CA HIS A 41 -2.08 4.69 2.53
C HIS A 41 -3.33 5.52 2.82
N GLU A 42 -3.47 6.67 2.19
CA GLU A 42 -4.59 7.60 2.33
C GLU A 42 -5.94 6.95 1.97
N MET A 43 -5.93 5.97 1.07
CA MET A 43 -7.12 5.21 0.66
C MET A 43 -7.73 4.41 1.81
N THR A 44 -6.94 4.05 2.83
CA THR A 44 -7.45 3.27 3.98
C THR A 44 -8.52 4.02 4.77
N SER A 45 -8.50 5.36 4.73
CA SER A 45 -9.49 6.22 5.37
C SER A 45 -10.91 6.06 4.80
N LEU A 46 -11.04 5.55 3.56
CA LEU A 46 -12.33 5.28 2.93
C LEU A 46 -13.16 4.23 3.68
N ALA A 47 -12.53 3.34 4.44
CA ALA A 47 -13.24 2.33 5.23
C ALA A 47 -14.14 2.97 6.31
N GLY A 48 -13.81 4.18 6.78
CA GLY A 48 -14.66 4.93 7.70
C GLY A 48 -15.83 5.68 7.04
N LYS A 49 -15.84 5.78 5.70
CA LYS A 49 -16.83 6.53 4.92
C LYS A 49 -17.75 5.63 4.11
N LEU A 50 -17.22 4.52 3.60
CA LEU A 50 -17.88 3.63 2.66
C LEU A 50 -18.34 2.35 3.36
N ALA A 51 -19.64 2.23 3.66
CA ALA A 51 -20.21 1.19 4.52
C ALA A 51 -19.95 -0.30 4.13
N ARG A 52 -19.53 -0.56 2.89
CA ARG A 52 -19.24 -1.89 2.35
C ARG A 52 -17.77 -2.12 2.04
N LEU A 53 -16.93 -1.13 2.34
CA LEU A 53 -15.48 -1.23 2.17
C LEU A 53 -14.88 -1.76 3.47
N SER A 54 -13.88 -2.63 3.35
CA SER A 54 -13.11 -3.11 4.49
C SER A 54 -11.65 -3.19 4.12
N ASN A 55 -10.78 -2.69 4.99
CA ASN A 55 -9.34 -2.76 4.80
C ASN A 55 -8.83 -4.17 5.16
N VAL A 56 -7.99 -4.69 4.28
CA VAL A 56 -7.17 -5.87 4.53
C VAL A 56 -5.75 -5.57 4.09
N THR A 57 -4.78 -6.26 4.69
CA THR A 57 -3.37 -6.10 4.40
C THR A 57 -2.67 -7.45 4.38
N MET A 58 -1.57 -7.56 3.63
CA MET A 58 -0.69 -8.72 3.70
C MET A 58 0.08 -8.67 5.01
N ARG A 59 0.06 -9.78 5.76
CA ARG A 59 0.78 -9.90 7.03
C ARG A 59 2.28 -9.96 6.79
N VAL A 60 2.98 -9.18 7.59
CA VAL A 60 4.43 -9.07 7.60
C VAL A 60 4.91 -9.31 9.02
N LYS A 61 6.03 -10.02 9.19
CA LYS A 61 6.68 -10.25 10.48
C LYS A 61 8.12 -9.78 10.43
N GLU A 62 8.53 -9.00 11.42
CA GLU A 62 9.94 -8.64 11.61
C GLU A 62 10.66 -9.74 12.41
N TRP A 63 11.83 -10.14 11.95
CA TRP A 63 12.67 -11.16 12.58
C TRP A 63 14.15 -10.82 12.36
N GLU A 64 14.93 -10.66 13.43
CA GLU A 64 16.39 -10.41 13.34
C GLU A 64 16.79 -9.28 12.37
N ASN A 65 16.06 -8.17 12.38
CA ASN A 65 16.19 -7.03 11.45
C ASN A 65 15.85 -7.35 9.98
N ASP A 66 15.29 -8.52 9.69
CA ASP A 66 14.70 -8.90 8.41
C ASP A 66 13.17 -8.81 8.44
N VAL A 67 12.61 -8.76 7.23
CA VAL A 67 11.17 -8.73 7.00
C VAL A 67 10.74 -10.04 6.35
N VAL A 68 9.81 -10.74 6.98
CA VAL A 68 9.24 -11.99 6.47
C VAL A 68 7.81 -11.75 6.00
N PHE A 69 7.58 -11.97 4.71
CA PHE A 69 6.24 -11.94 4.11
C PHE A 69 5.53 -13.25 4.43
N LEU A 70 4.47 -13.19 5.23
CA LEU A 70 3.72 -14.39 5.63
C LEU A 70 2.77 -14.90 4.54
N HIS A 71 2.60 -14.12 3.46
CA HIS A 71 1.63 -14.38 2.38
C HIS A 71 0.19 -14.61 2.89
N GLU A 72 -0.13 -14.10 4.07
CA GLU A 72 -1.43 -14.22 4.71
C GLU A 72 -2.17 -12.88 4.66
N VAL A 73 -3.46 -12.90 4.33
CA VAL A 73 -4.30 -11.70 4.36
C VAL A 73 -4.90 -11.51 5.76
N GLY A 74 -4.62 -10.38 6.39
CA GLY A 74 -5.18 -9.98 7.68
C GLY A 74 -6.12 -8.78 7.56
N LYS A 75 -7.04 -8.63 8.52
CA LYS A 75 -7.87 -7.42 8.64
C LYS A 75 -7.02 -6.22 9.05
N GLY A 76 -7.37 -5.04 8.55
CA GLY A 76 -6.73 -3.77 8.91
C GLY A 76 -5.95 -3.16 7.74
N ALA A 77 -5.27 -2.05 8.03
CA ALA A 77 -4.34 -1.39 7.12
C ALA A 77 -2.90 -1.73 7.52
N ALA A 78 -1.95 -1.60 6.59
CA ALA A 78 -0.54 -1.64 6.93
C ALA A 78 -0.18 -0.46 7.85
N ASP A 79 0.67 -0.73 8.83
CA ASP A 79 1.19 0.21 9.82
C ASP A 79 2.34 1.06 9.27
N ARG A 80 3.08 0.54 8.30
CA ARG A 80 4.25 1.19 7.70
C ARG A 80 4.55 0.64 6.30
N SER A 81 5.37 1.38 5.55
CA SER A 81 5.95 0.90 4.29
C SER A 81 7.25 0.15 4.55
N TYR A 82 7.45 -0.97 3.85
CA TYR A 82 8.64 -1.82 3.99
C TYR A 82 9.58 -1.70 2.79
N GLY A 83 9.51 -0.62 2.02
CA GLY A 83 10.21 -0.48 0.73
C GLY A 83 11.73 -0.63 0.81
N VAL A 84 12.36 -0.04 1.84
CA VAL A 84 13.82 -0.13 2.02
C VAL A 84 14.24 -1.55 2.43
N GLN A 85 13.44 -2.22 3.26
CA GLN A 85 13.66 -3.61 3.66
C GLN A 85 13.46 -4.58 2.49
N VAL A 86 12.44 -4.35 1.65
CA VAL A 86 12.23 -5.08 0.40
C VAL A 86 13.44 -4.94 -0.53
N ALA A 87 14.01 -3.74 -0.64
CA ALA A 87 15.20 -3.51 -1.45
C ALA A 87 16.40 -4.32 -0.97
N ARG A 88 16.61 -4.42 0.36
CA ARG A 88 17.64 -5.30 0.93
C ARG A 88 17.41 -6.76 0.56
N LEU A 89 16.18 -7.26 0.72
CA LEU A 89 15.80 -8.63 0.36
C LEU A 89 15.96 -8.91 -1.14
N ALA A 90 15.78 -7.90 -1.99
CA ALA A 90 16.02 -7.98 -3.43
C ALA A 90 17.52 -8.02 -3.80
N GLY A 91 18.42 -7.93 -2.82
CA GLY A 91 19.87 -8.01 -3.03
C GLY A 91 20.51 -6.68 -3.43
N LEU A 92 19.88 -5.54 -3.13
CA LEU A 92 20.56 -4.25 -3.33
C LEU A 92 21.80 -4.15 -2.43
N PRO A 93 22.88 -3.49 -2.90
CA PRO A 93 24.07 -3.29 -2.09
C PRO A 93 23.76 -2.57 -0.78
N GLU A 94 24.42 -2.98 0.31
CA GLU A 94 24.20 -2.43 1.66
C GLU A 94 24.35 -0.90 1.70
N ALA A 95 25.36 -0.36 1.02
CA ALA A 95 25.56 1.09 0.90
C ALA A 95 24.37 1.84 0.26
N VAL A 96 23.64 1.20 -0.67
CA VAL A 96 22.43 1.78 -1.28
C VAL A 96 21.27 1.74 -0.29
N VAL A 97 21.11 0.61 0.41
CA VAL A 97 20.06 0.44 1.42
C VAL A 97 20.25 1.44 2.56
N ASP A 98 21.47 1.63 3.04
CA ASP A 98 21.76 2.58 4.11
C ASP A 98 21.54 4.02 3.68
N ARG A 99 21.98 4.38 2.47
CA ARG A 99 21.67 5.71 1.93
C ARG A 99 20.16 5.93 1.77
N ALA A 100 19.41 4.91 1.37
CA ALA A 100 17.96 5.00 1.26
C ALA A 100 17.28 5.24 2.63
N LYS A 101 17.79 4.62 3.72
CA LYS A 101 17.30 4.89 5.08
C LYS A 101 17.55 6.34 5.49
N GLU A 102 18.74 6.87 5.21
CA GLU A 102 19.08 8.27 5.50
C GLU A 102 18.18 9.24 4.74
N VAL A 103 17.95 8.99 3.45
CA VAL A 103 17.06 9.81 2.62
C VAL A 103 15.63 9.74 3.13
N LEU A 104 15.12 8.56 3.48
CA LEU A 104 13.78 8.40 4.04
C LEU A 104 13.61 9.22 5.32
N HIS A 105 14.59 9.18 6.23
CA HIS A 105 14.58 9.96 7.47
C HIS A 105 14.58 11.48 7.25
N GLN A 106 15.04 11.97 6.08
CA GLN A 106 14.97 13.38 5.73
C GLN A 106 13.62 13.80 5.11
N LEU A 107 12.87 12.83 4.59
CA LEU A 107 11.57 13.05 3.95
C LEU A 107 10.39 12.88 4.92
N GLU A 108 10.59 12.16 6.02
CA GLU A 108 9.67 12.05 7.17
C GLU A 108 9.84 13.20 8.16
#